data_AF-A0A067MGD7-F1
#
_entry.id   AF-A0A067MGD7-F1
#
_cell.length_a   1.000
_cell.length_b   1.000
_cell.length_c   1.000
_cell.angle_alpha   90.00
_cell.angle_beta   90.00
_cell.angle_gamma   90.00
#
_symmetry.space_group_name_H-M   'P 1'
#
loop_
_entity.id
_entity.type
_entity.pdbx_description
1 polymer ?
#
loop_
_entity_poly.entity_id
_entity_poly.type
_entity_poly.pdbx_seq_one_letter_code
_entity_poly.pdbx_strand_id
1 'polypeptide(L)'
;MATANSPERALKAILPLIEAGQAYEAHQKARTFASRYVKASQFDTAIQVLFQSARELLKAGHLGSGTDLGLFLIDVYNTKEQAVDEESRGRLTQLIALTGPSGTWRKTLIDKSVAWSSTLGWCPSGDPDLQHYIGELLYKEGAFDLAEPHLLAAGERDSARLLATIMFEWSRGGAEPGAYASRGVIPYLILTNILAARTFLAQFLSHLQIARPALFTQPSAPLTIGDTADEIYPTTDPTLNFLQLAIRTCQRGNGRTAEHQRDARNAWVRLCGRYVSRGAGAVGSQAMKEAAAALGKEYFGIQPARSQVNPLQEMMSSFFGGGAPAPAALPSTPRIAGGGRGRGRLGAAPGSPSALD
;
A
#
# COMPACT_ATOMS: atom_id res chain seq x y z
N MET A 1 -8.73 -45.64 22.44
CA MET A 1 -8.94 -44.17 22.39
C MET A 1 -7.86 -43.52 23.24
N ALA A 2 -6.81 -42.98 22.62
CA ALA A 2 -5.76 -42.29 23.35
C ALA A 2 -6.36 -41.02 23.97
N THR A 3 -6.18 -40.83 25.27
CA THR A 3 -6.63 -39.64 25.99
C THR A 3 -6.02 -38.42 25.30
N ALA A 4 -6.88 -37.48 24.85
CA ALA A 4 -6.42 -36.20 24.36
C ALA A 4 -5.53 -35.57 25.44
N ASN A 5 -4.25 -35.34 25.14
CA ASN A 5 -3.35 -34.74 26.11
C ASN A 5 -3.82 -33.31 26.34
N SER A 6 -4.40 -33.05 27.52
CA SER A 6 -4.90 -31.72 27.87
C SER A 6 -3.74 -30.71 27.94
N PRO A 7 -3.90 -29.50 27.37
CA PRO A 7 -2.95 -28.40 27.51
C PRO A 7 -2.72 -28.03 28.99
N GLU A 8 -3.71 -28.27 29.86
CA GLU A 8 -3.65 -27.98 31.30
C GLU A 8 -2.53 -28.75 31.99
N ARG A 9 -2.25 -29.99 31.56
CA ARG A 9 -1.17 -30.80 32.13
C ARG A 9 0.19 -30.18 31.83
N ALA A 10 0.40 -29.71 30.61
CA ALA A 10 1.63 -29.04 30.23
C ALA A 10 1.76 -27.70 30.98
N LEU A 11 0.70 -26.90 31.02
CA LEU A 11 0.69 -25.59 31.67
C LEU A 11 0.92 -25.68 33.18
N LYS A 12 0.31 -26.65 33.88
CA LYS A 12 0.60 -26.93 35.31
C LYS A 12 2.06 -27.28 35.57
N ALA A 13 2.78 -27.79 34.57
CA ALA A 13 4.19 -28.12 34.70
C ALA A 13 5.13 -26.97 34.32
N ILE A 14 4.63 -25.93 33.64
CA ILE A 14 5.42 -24.80 33.10
C ILE A 14 5.20 -23.53 33.94
N LEU A 15 3.95 -23.12 34.17
CA LEU A 15 3.64 -21.82 34.77
C LEU A 15 4.24 -21.64 36.18
N PRO A 16 4.23 -22.65 37.08
CA PRO A 16 4.86 -22.50 38.39
C PRO A 16 6.38 -22.27 38.33
N LEU A 17 7.06 -22.73 37.28
CA LEU A 17 8.50 -22.48 37.10
C LEU A 17 8.76 -20.99 36.80
N ILE A 18 7.85 -20.34 36.08
CA ILE A 18 7.95 -18.89 35.80
C ILE A 18 7.78 -18.11 37.11
N GLU A 19 6.78 -18.46 37.91
CA GLU A 19 6.54 -17.85 39.23
C GLU A 19 7.72 -18.05 40.20
N ALA A 20 8.42 -19.19 40.10
CA ALA A 20 9.62 -19.49 40.87
C ALA A 20 10.91 -18.84 40.33
N GLY A 21 10.84 -18.02 39.27
CA GLY A 21 12.01 -17.38 38.64
C GLY A 21 12.87 -18.32 37.80
N GLN A 22 12.42 -19.55 37.53
CA GLN A 22 13.08 -20.57 36.72
C GLN A 22 12.69 -20.44 35.23
N ALA A 23 12.78 -19.23 34.68
CA ALA A 23 12.27 -18.91 33.35
C ALA A 23 12.92 -19.70 32.20
N TYR A 24 14.22 -19.98 32.29
CA TYR A 24 14.91 -20.81 31.30
C TYR A 24 14.36 -22.24 31.27
N GLU A 25 14.14 -22.84 32.43
CA GLU A 25 13.57 -24.19 32.54
C GLU A 25 12.12 -24.21 32.02
N ALA A 26 11.32 -23.20 32.39
CA ALA A 26 9.97 -23.02 31.87
C ALA A 26 9.96 -22.95 30.34
N HIS A 27 10.86 -22.16 29.75
CA HIS A 27 11.02 -21.99 28.31
C HIS A 27 11.37 -23.32 27.61
N GLN A 28 12.40 -24.03 28.07
CA GLN A 28 12.79 -25.31 27.47
C GLN A 28 11.68 -26.36 27.57
N LYS A 29 10.96 -26.38 28.69
CA LYS A 29 9.85 -27.29 28.92
C LYS A 29 8.66 -26.98 28.01
N ALA A 30 8.33 -25.70 27.83
CA ALA A 30 7.29 -25.26 26.89
C ALA A 30 7.61 -25.69 25.45
N ARG A 31 8.85 -25.46 24.98
CA ARG A 31 9.30 -25.92 23.66
C ARG A 31 9.17 -27.44 23.51
N THR A 32 9.62 -28.19 24.51
CA THR A 32 9.59 -29.66 24.48
C THR A 32 8.15 -30.20 24.40
N PHE A 33 7.22 -29.66 25.20
CA PHE A 33 5.81 -30.04 25.12
C PHE A 33 5.21 -29.68 23.76
N ALA A 34 5.41 -28.45 23.30
CA ALA A 34 4.90 -27.99 22.01
C ALA A 34 5.41 -28.84 20.85
N SER A 35 6.71 -29.12 20.76
CA SER A 35 7.26 -29.99 19.71
C SER A 35 6.67 -31.40 19.74
N ARG A 36 6.38 -31.96 20.92
CA ARG A 36 5.71 -33.26 21.04
C ARG A 36 4.27 -33.20 20.53
N TYR A 37 3.53 -32.14 20.86
CA TYR A 37 2.17 -31.94 20.37
C TYR A 37 2.12 -31.75 18.86
N VAL A 38 3.04 -30.96 18.29
CA VAL A 38 3.18 -30.77 16.84
C VAL A 38 3.46 -32.10 16.14
N LYS A 39 4.41 -32.91 16.65
CA LYS A 39 4.70 -34.25 16.10
C LYS A 39 3.50 -35.21 16.16
N ALA A 40 2.60 -35.01 17.12
CA ALA A 40 1.36 -35.78 17.24
C ALA A 40 0.17 -35.13 16.51
N SER A 41 0.41 -34.10 15.69
CA SER A 41 -0.61 -33.30 14.98
C SER A 41 -1.66 -32.66 15.91
N GLN A 42 -1.33 -32.48 17.19
CA GLN A 42 -2.17 -31.81 18.19
C GLN A 42 -1.90 -30.30 18.18
N PHE A 43 -2.15 -29.66 17.04
CA PHE A 43 -1.77 -28.27 16.79
C PHE A 43 -2.47 -27.28 17.73
N ASP A 44 -3.76 -27.46 18.00
CA ASP A 44 -4.51 -26.58 18.92
C ASP A 44 -3.97 -26.62 20.35
N THR A 45 -3.64 -27.81 20.84
CA THR A 45 -2.97 -27.98 22.13
C THR A 45 -1.60 -27.30 22.14
N ALA A 46 -0.82 -27.44 21.06
CA ALA A 46 0.48 -26.78 20.95
C ALA A 46 0.34 -25.25 20.97
N ILE A 47 -0.61 -24.70 20.21
CA ILE A 47 -0.91 -23.26 20.15
C ILE A 47 -1.27 -22.74 21.54
N GLN A 48 -2.16 -23.42 22.27
CA GLN A 48 -2.55 -22.98 23.61
C GLN A 48 -1.37 -23.01 24.59
N VAL A 49 -0.56 -24.07 24.57
CA VAL A 49 0.62 -24.18 25.44
C VAL A 49 1.66 -23.11 25.13
N LEU A 50 1.97 -22.90 23.85
CA LEU A 50 2.93 -21.89 23.40
C LEU A 50 2.44 -20.48 23.76
N PHE A 51 1.19 -20.16 23.46
CA PHE A 51 0.62 -18.84 23.72
C PHE A 51 0.66 -18.48 25.21
N GLN A 52 0.14 -19.35 26.06
CA GLN A 52 0.08 -19.09 27.50
C GLN A 52 1.48 -18.99 28.11
N SER A 53 2.39 -19.89 27.72
CA SER A 53 3.78 -19.86 28.21
C SER A 53 4.52 -18.61 27.75
N ALA A 54 4.37 -18.22 26.48
CA ALA A 54 4.95 -17.00 25.93
C ALA A 54 4.43 -15.77 26.67
N ARG A 55 3.11 -15.68 26.87
CA ARG A 55 2.45 -14.56 27.54
C ARG A 55 2.96 -14.37 28.97
N GLU A 56 3.06 -15.44 29.76
CA GLU A 56 3.53 -15.32 31.14
C GLU A 56 5.04 -15.04 31.23
N LEU A 57 5.85 -15.56 30.30
CA LEU A 57 7.27 -15.20 30.21
C LEU A 57 7.48 -13.72 29.86
N LEU A 58 6.69 -13.18 28.91
CA LEU A 58 6.75 -11.76 28.55
C LEU A 58 6.33 -10.87 29.73
N LYS A 59 5.25 -11.22 30.45
CA LYS A 59 4.84 -10.50 31.66
C LYS A 59 5.91 -10.51 32.75
N ALA A 60 6.66 -11.60 32.87
CA ALA A 60 7.79 -11.72 33.80
C ALA A 60 9.07 -11.01 33.31
N GLY A 61 9.04 -10.31 32.16
CA GLY A 61 10.18 -9.57 31.62
C GLY A 61 11.20 -10.42 30.86
N HIS A 62 10.93 -11.71 30.64
CA HIS A 62 11.79 -12.62 29.89
C HIS A 62 11.52 -12.51 28.39
N LEU A 63 11.81 -11.34 27.81
CA LEU A 63 11.46 -10.97 26.43
C LEU A 63 11.95 -11.98 25.39
N GLY A 64 13.23 -12.37 25.44
CA GLY A 64 13.81 -13.31 24.47
C GLY A 64 13.11 -14.68 24.46
N SER A 65 12.86 -15.25 25.64
CA SER A 65 12.16 -16.55 25.77
C SER A 65 10.69 -16.45 25.36
N GLY A 66 10.00 -15.37 25.76
CA GLY A 66 8.61 -15.13 25.37
C GLY A 66 8.45 -14.95 23.86
N THR A 67 9.33 -14.17 23.23
CA THR A 67 9.35 -13.95 21.78
C THR A 67 9.69 -15.24 21.03
N ASP A 68 10.67 -16.04 21.46
CA ASP A 68 10.98 -17.34 20.83
C ASP A 68 9.76 -18.27 20.82
N LEU A 69 9.02 -18.37 21.94
CA LEU A 69 7.79 -19.17 21.99
C LEU A 69 6.68 -18.59 21.11
N GLY A 70 6.58 -17.26 21.01
CA GLY A 70 5.68 -16.58 20.09
C GLY A 70 5.99 -16.87 18.62
N LEU A 71 7.28 -16.90 18.26
CA LEU A 71 7.72 -17.29 16.91
C LEU A 71 7.42 -18.75 16.62
N PHE A 72 7.64 -19.64 17.58
CA PHE A 72 7.28 -21.05 17.43
C PHE A 72 5.75 -21.21 17.28
N LEU A 73 4.93 -20.39 17.96
CA LEU A 73 3.48 -20.38 17.74
C LEU A 73 3.12 -20.02 16.29
N ILE A 74 3.79 -19.01 15.70
CA ILE A 74 3.56 -18.63 14.30
C ILE A 74 4.00 -19.75 13.35
N ASP A 75 5.08 -20.47 13.65
CA ASP A 75 5.49 -21.64 12.85
C ASP A 75 4.44 -22.76 12.89
N VAL A 76 3.80 -22.96 14.05
CA VAL A 76 2.66 -23.88 14.18
C VAL A 76 1.45 -23.40 13.40
N TYR A 77 1.18 -22.08 13.38
CA TYR A 77 0.12 -21.51 12.53
C TYR A 77 0.37 -21.79 11.05
N ASN A 78 1.60 -21.59 10.57
CA ASN A 78 1.96 -21.91 9.19
C ASN A 78 1.79 -23.41 8.90
N THR A 79 2.23 -24.28 9.81
CA THR A 79 2.17 -25.73 9.63
C THR A 79 0.73 -26.26 9.59
N LYS A 80 -0.17 -25.69 10.39
CA LYS A 80 -1.58 -26.08 10.46
C LYS A 80 -2.45 -25.35 9.43
N GLU A 81 -1.88 -24.40 8.67
CA GLU A 81 -2.66 -23.45 7.85
C GLU A 81 -3.74 -22.74 8.68
N GLN A 82 -3.37 -22.27 9.87
CA GLN A 82 -4.28 -21.58 10.77
C GLN A 82 -4.85 -20.33 10.09
N ALA A 83 -6.18 -20.26 10.05
CA ALA A 83 -6.90 -19.12 9.50
C ALA A 83 -6.56 -17.82 10.24
N VAL A 84 -6.52 -16.73 9.49
CA VAL A 84 -6.42 -15.37 10.03
C VAL A 84 -7.83 -14.95 10.47
N ASP A 85 -8.09 -15.06 11.77
CA ASP A 85 -9.36 -14.72 12.41
C ASP A 85 -9.12 -13.87 13.66
N GLU A 86 -10.19 -13.44 14.32
CA GLU A 86 -10.11 -12.59 15.51
C GLU A 86 -9.31 -13.25 16.64
N GLU A 87 -9.40 -14.57 16.80
CA GLU A 87 -8.73 -15.29 17.89
C GLU A 87 -7.23 -15.45 17.60
N SER A 88 -6.86 -15.92 16.40
CA SER A 88 -5.46 -16.09 16.01
C SER A 88 -4.72 -14.76 15.99
N ARG A 89 -5.35 -13.70 15.46
CA ARG A 89 -4.85 -12.32 15.53
C ARG A 89 -4.79 -11.78 16.95
N GLY A 90 -5.80 -12.02 17.76
CA GLY A 90 -5.85 -11.60 19.16
C GLY A 90 -4.69 -12.14 20.00
N ARG A 91 -4.27 -13.39 19.74
CA ARG A 91 -3.07 -13.97 20.38
C ARG A 91 -1.80 -13.21 19.99
N LEU A 92 -1.60 -12.94 18.69
CA LEU A 92 -0.38 -12.25 18.22
C LEU A 92 -0.32 -10.79 18.70
N THR A 93 -1.42 -10.05 18.62
CA THR A 93 -1.49 -8.66 19.12
C THR A 93 -1.18 -8.59 20.62
N GLN A 94 -1.69 -9.53 21.43
CA GLN A 94 -1.34 -9.59 22.85
C GLN A 94 0.15 -9.84 23.08
N LEU A 95 0.77 -10.77 22.36
CA LEU A 95 2.21 -11.02 22.50
C LEU A 95 3.05 -9.82 22.03
N ILE A 96 2.64 -9.13 20.97
CA ILE A 96 3.28 -7.90 20.48
C ILE A 96 3.23 -6.79 21.54
N ALA A 97 2.07 -6.54 22.15
CA ALA A 97 1.94 -5.55 23.22
C ALA A 97 2.85 -5.88 24.42
N LEU A 98 2.84 -7.13 24.88
CA LEU A 98 3.61 -7.54 26.05
C LEU A 98 5.13 -7.53 25.82
N THR A 99 5.58 -7.58 24.57
CA THR A 99 7.02 -7.50 24.26
C THR A 99 7.59 -6.09 24.52
N GLY A 100 6.75 -5.06 24.42
CA GLY A 100 7.16 -3.66 24.63
C GLY A 100 8.10 -3.10 23.55
N PRO A 101 8.52 -1.83 23.67
CA PRO A 101 9.32 -1.14 22.66
C PRO A 101 10.83 -1.45 22.72
N SER A 102 11.29 -2.17 23.75
CA SER A 102 12.70 -2.37 24.01
C SER A 102 13.34 -3.41 23.08
N GLY A 103 14.45 -3.02 22.45
CA GLY A 103 15.25 -3.91 21.61
C GLY A 103 14.56 -4.28 20.29
N THR A 104 14.95 -5.42 19.71
CA THR A 104 14.48 -5.86 18.38
C THR A 104 13.34 -6.88 18.44
N TRP A 105 13.04 -7.41 19.63
CA TRP A 105 12.11 -8.53 19.82
C TRP A 105 10.72 -8.27 19.26
N ARG A 106 10.14 -7.10 19.56
CA ARG A 106 8.80 -6.76 19.08
C ARG A 106 8.77 -6.61 17.56
N LYS A 107 9.80 -6.00 16.97
CA LYS A 107 9.92 -5.90 15.51
C LYS A 107 9.95 -7.30 14.88
N THR A 108 10.73 -8.23 15.42
CA THR A 108 10.80 -9.61 14.93
C THR A 108 9.43 -10.28 14.98
N LEU A 109 8.69 -10.10 16.08
CA LEU A 109 7.35 -10.67 16.22
C LEU A 109 6.35 -10.01 15.26
N ILE A 110 6.41 -8.69 15.08
CA ILE A 110 5.60 -7.94 14.10
C ILE A 110 5.85 -8.46 12.68
N ASP A 111 7.11 -8.49 12.25
CA ASP A 111 7.49 -8.89 10.89
C ASP A 111 6.98 -10.30 10.57
N LYS A 112 7.13 -11.24 11.52
CA LYS A 112 6.66 -12.62 11.38
C LYS A 112 5.14 -12.74 11.42
N SER A 113 4.46 -11.94 12.25
CA SER A 113 2.99 -11.92 12.31
C SER A 113 2.39 -11.40 11.01
N VAL A 114 2.94 -10.29 10.49
CA VAL A 114 2.51 -9.73 9.20
C VAL A 114 2.76 -10.72 8.07
N ALA A 115 3.95 -11.33 8.01
CA ALA A 115 4.28 -12.33 6.98
C ALA A 115 3.32 -13.54 6.99
N TRP A 116 3.01 -14.09 8.18
CA TRP A 116 1.99 -15.14 8.32
C TRP A 116 0.64 -14.68 7.77
N SER A 117 0.17 -13.52 8.21
CA SER A 117 -1.13 -13.00 7.78
C SER A 117 -1.21 -12.68 6.29
N SER A 118 -0.10 -12.31 5.66
CA SER A 118 -0.02 -12.07 4.21
C SER A 118 -0.04 -13.36 3.38
N THR A 119 0.34 -14.48 3.99
CA THR A 119 0.43 -15.79 3.32
C THR A 119 -0.89 -16.54 3.40
N LEU A 120 -1.51 -16.55 4.59
CA LEU A 120 -2.74 -17.30 4.86
C LEU A 120 -4.00 -16.42 4.93
N GLY A 121 -3.84 -15.10 4.87
CA GLY A 121 -4.94 -14.14 4.81
C GLY A 121 -5.30 -13.75 3.38
N TRP A 122 -6.33 -12.91 3.26
CA TRP A 122 -6.85 -12.45 1.97
C TRP A 122 -6.09 -11.26 1.39
N CYS A 123 -5.34 -10.54 2.23
CA CYS A 123 -4.67 -9.30 1.84
C CYS A 123 -3.15 -9.53 1.68
N PRO A 124 -2.55 -9.29 0.51
CA PRO A 124 -1.12 -9.50 0.27
C PRO A 124 -0.20 -8.63 1.12
N SER A 125 -0.69 -7.49 1.62
CA SER A 125 0.05 -6.62 2.56
C SER A 125 -0.06 -7.07 4.01
N GLY A 126 -0.71 -8.20 4.30
CA GLY A 126 -1.03 -8.66 5.65
C GLY A 126 -2.43 -8.23 6.11
N ASP A 127 -2.86 -8.80 7.23
CA ASP A 127 -4.20 -8.57 7.77
C ASP A 127 -4.45 -7.09 8.13
N PRO A 128 -5.52 -6.45 7.62
CA PRO A 128 -5.77 -5.03 7.85
C PRO A 128 -5.91 -4.62 9.32
N ASP A 129 -6.61 -5.40 10.14
CA ASP A 129 -6.78 -5.05 11.57
C ASP A 129 -5.47 -5.24 12.35
N LEU A 130 -4.68 -6.26 12.02
CA LEU A 130 -3.34 -6.45 12.59
C LEU A 130 -2.44 -5.27 12.21
N GLN A 131 -2.46 -4.85 10.94
CA GLN A 131 -1.71 -3.69 10.46
C GLN A 131 -2.16 -2.40 11.16
N HIS A 132 -3.47 -2.17 11.30
CA HIS A 132 -4.02 -1.04 12.03
C HIS A 132 -3.53 -1.02 13.48
N TYR A 133 -3.65 -2.14 14.19
CA TYR A 133 -3.21 -2.29 15.57
C TYR A 133 -1.72 -1.95 15.75
N ILE A 134 -0.85 -2.47 14.87
CA ILE A 134 0.59 -2.21 14.93
C ILE A 134 0.87 -0.72 14.70
N GLY A 135 0.21 -0.11 13.70
CA GLY A 135 0.33 1.31 13.43
C GLY A 135 -0.11 2.18 14.60
N GLU A 136 -1.24 1.84 15.24
CA GLU A 136 -1.75 2.55 16.42
C GLU A 136 -0.82 2.41 17.64
N LEU A 137 -0.27 1.21 17.86
CA LEU A 137 0.69 0.95 18.93
C LEU A 137 1.96 1.81 18.76
N LEU A 138 2.54 1.82 17.56
CA LEU A 138 3.74 2.60 17.25
C LEU A 138 3.48 4.12 17.31
N TYR A 139 2.29 4.55 16.92
CA TYR A 139 1.87 5.94 17.07
C TYR A 139 1.83 6.39 18.54
N LYS A 140 1.22 5.58 19.42
CA LYS A 140 1.15 5.87 20.86
C LYS A 140 2.53 6.03 21.51
N GLU A 141 3.57 5.50 20.88
CA GLU A 141 4.96 5.59 21.31
C GLU A 141 5.76 6.70 20.61
N GLY A 142 5.13 7.47 19.72
CA GLY A 142 5.78 8.55 18.96
C GLY A 142 6.64 8.08 17.79
N ALA A 143 6.62 6.79 17.44
CA ALA A 143 7.39 6.22 16.34
C ALA A 143 6.64 6.37 15.00
N PHE A 144 6.47 7.62 14.56
CA PHE A 144 5.64 7.96 13.39
C PHE A 144 6.14 7.35 12.07
N ASP A 145 7.46 7.29 11.89
CA ASP A 145 8.14 6.69 10.74
C ASP A 145 7.86 5.19 10.63
N LEU A 146 7.80 4.50 11.78
CA LEU A 146 7.48 3.08 11.84
C LEU A 146 5.97 2.83 11.72
N ALA A 147 5.12 3.72 12.25
CA ALA A 147 3.66 3.57 12.21
C ALA A 147 3.08 3.73 10.79
N GLU A 148 3.60 4.67 10.01
CA GLU A 148 3.12 5.02 8.66
C GLU A 148 2.95 3.82 7.71
N PRO A 149 3.96 2.96 7.47
CA PRO A 149 3.82 1.85 6.52
C PRO A 149 2.71 0.87 6.94
N HIS A 150 2.50 0.65 8.24
CA HIS A 150 1.45 -0.23 8.75
C HIS A 150 0.04 0.35 8.49
N LEU A 151 -0.16 1.64 8.74
CA LEU A 151 -1.46 2.30 8.48
C LEU A 151 -1.79 2.44 6.99
N LEU A 152 -0.76 2.62 6.15
CA LEU A 152 -0.91 2.56 4.69
C LEU A 152 -1.30 1.16 4.23
N ALA A 153 -0.63 0.13 4.75
CA ALA A 153 -0.88 -1.27 4.42
C ALA A 153 -2.26 -1.78 4.87
N ALA A 154 -2.78 -1.26 5.99
CA ALA A 154 -4.13 -1.58 6.46
C ALA A 154 -5.22 -1.11 5.49
N GLY A 155 -5.06 0.06 4.88
CA GLY A 155 -5.98 0.57 3.86
C GLY A 155 -7.40 0.93 4.36
N GLU A 156 -7.66 0.82 5.65
CA GLU A 156 -8.96 1.08 6.23
C GLU A 156 -9.23 2.58 6.41
N ARG A 157 -10.52 2.92 6.49
CA ARG A 157 -10.97 4.29 6.72
C ARG A 157 -10.44 4.86 8.04
N ASP A 158 -10.35 4.02 9.06
CA ASP A 158 -9.94 4.42 10.40
C ASP A 158 -8.40 4.55 10.46
N SER A 159 -7.68 3.66 9.78
CA SER A 159 -6.23 3.79 9.53
C SER A 159 -5.89 5.09 8.78
N ALA A 160 -6.68 5.46 7.77
CA ALA A 160 -6.49 6.70 7.02
C ALA A 160 -6.70 7.96 7.89
N ARG A 161 -7.68 7.94 8.82
CA ARG A 161 -7.87 9.03 9.78
C ARG A 161 -6.71 9.13 10.76
N LEU A 162 -6.27 7.99 11.30
CA LEU A 162 -5.13 7.96 12.22
C LEU A 162 -3.85 8.43 11.54
N LEU A 163 -3.59 7.99 10.30
CA LEU A 163 -2.45 8.44 9.52
C LEU A 163 -2.49 9.96 9.29
N ALA A 164 -3.68 10.54 9.08
CA ALA A 164 -3.83 12.00 8.96
C ALA A 164 -3.44 12.72 10.25
N THR A 165 -3.84 12.20 11.41
CA THR A 165 -3.40 12.71 12.72
C THR A 165 -1.88 12.66 12.84
N ILE A 166 -1.27 11.50 12.56
CA ILE A 166 0.19 11.31 12.61
C ILE A 166 0.92 12.31 11.72
N MET A 167 0.51 12.41 10.45
CA MET A 167 1.14 13.30 9.48
C MET A 167 0.99 14.77 9.90
N PHE A 168 -0.15 15.14 10.47
CA PHE A 168 -0.38 16.49 10.97
C PHE A 168 0.54 16.80 12.15
N GLU A 169 0.60 15.91 13.15
CA GLU A 169 1.48 16.06 14.31
C GLU A 169 2.95 16.12 13.91
N TRP A 170 3.38 15.24 13.01
CA TRP A 170 4.74 15.21 12.50
C TRP A 170 5.09 16.51 11.75
N SER A 171 4.14 17.09 11.01
CA SER A 171 4.32 18.38 10.32
C SER A 171 4.49 19.59 11.24
N ARG A 172 4.25 19.45 12.55
CA ARG A 172 4.43 20.56 13.52
C ARG A 172 5.90 20.93 13.73
N GLY A 173 6.83 20.07 13.34
CA GLY A 173 8.28 20.31 13.40
C GLY A 173 8.82 21.38 12.43
N GLY A 174 7.96 22.06 11.66
CA GLY A 174 8.33 23.19 10.81
C GLY A 174 8.42 22.90 9.31
N ALA A 175 8.12 21.67 8.87
CA ALA A 175 8.08 21.32 7.46
C ALA A 175 6.71 21.61 6.82
N GLU A 176 6.71 21.81 5.50
CA GLU A 176 5.54 22.18 4.71
C GLU A 176 4.43 21.10 4.80
N PRO A 177 3.19 21.46 5.20
CA PRO A 177 2.10 20.49 5.36
C PRO A 177 1.82 19.66 4.11
N GLY A 178 1.95 20.26 2.93
CA GLY A 178 1.77 19.56 1.66
C GLY A 178 2.70 18.36 1.48
N ALA A 179 3.92 18.40 2.01
CA ALA A 179 4.85 17.27 1.96
C ALA A 179 4.31 16.08 2.77
N TYR A 180 3.78 16.32 3.97
CA TYR A 180 3.18 15.27 4.81
C TYR A 180 1.85 14.78 4.25
N ALA A 181 1.03 15.67 3.69
CA ALA A 181 -0.19 15.26 2.99
C ALA A 181 0.12 14.32 1.82
N SER A 182 1.23 14.55 1.10
CA SER A 182 1.62 13.68 -0.01
C SER A 182 1.95 12.25 0.42
N ARG A 183 2.50 12.07 1.63
CA ARG A 183 2.83 10.76 2.21
C ARG A 183 1.60 9.89 2.47
N GLY A 184 0.45 10.47 2.75
CA GLY A 184 -0.82 9.72 2.86
C GLY A 184 -1.55 9.59 1.54
N VAL A 185 -1.70 10.69 0.78
CA VAL A 185 -2.53 10.69 -0.43
C VAL A 185 -1.93 9.86 -1.55
N ILE A 186 -0.64 10.04 -1.86
CA ILE A 186 -0.03 9.40 -3.03
C ILE A 186 -0.02 7.88 -2.91
N PRO A 187 0.41 7.27 -1.79
CA PRO A 187 0.36 5.82 -1.65
C PRO A 187 -1.06 5.25 -1.73
N TYR A 188 -2.06 5.89 -1.11
CA TYR A 188 -3.45 5.42 -1.24
C TYR A 188 -3.97 5.50 -2.67
N LEU A 189 -3.61 6.53 -3.44
CA LEU A 189 -3.95 6.60 -4.86
C LEU A 189 -3.22 5.51 -5.67
N ILE A 190 -1.93 5.24 -5.41
CA ILE A 190 -1.20 4.15 -6.08
C ILE A 190 -1.86 2.80 -5.80
N LEU A 191 -2.36 2.59 -4.57
CA LEU A 191 -3.11 1.39 -4.17
C LEU A 191 -4.56 1.39 -4.66
N THR A 192 -4.94 2.35 -5.51
CA THR A 192 -6.31 2.55 -6.04
C THR A 192 -7.39 2.81 -4.98
N ASN A 193 -7.01 3.11 -3.75
CA ASN A 193 -7.91 3.32 -2.62
C ASN A 193 -8.32 4.80 -2.49
N ILE A 194 -9.23 5.23 -3.37
CA ILE A 194 -9.76 6.60 -3.40
C ILE A 194 -10.43 6.98 -2.08
N LEU A 195 -11.13 6.04 -1.43
CA LEU A 195 -11.85 6.31 -0.18
C LEU A 195 -10.89 6.65 0.96
N ALA A 196 -9.82 5.87 1.13
CA ALA A 196 -8.78 6.15 2.12
C ALA A 196 -8.06 7.47 1.82
N ALA A 197 -7.69 7.73 0.56
CA ALA A 197 -7.05 8.99 0.16
C ALA A 197 -7.93 10.22 0.49
N ARG A 198 -9.24 10.15 0.20
CA ARG A 198 -10.22 11.19 0.54
C ARG A 198 -10.34 11.38 2.05
N THR A 199 -10.49 10.28 2.78
CA THR A 199 -10.67 10.28 4.23
C THR A 199 -9.45 10.90 4.93
N PHE A 200 -8.25 10.44 4.55
CA PHE A 200 -6.99 10.99 5.04
C PHE A 200 -6.91 12.49 4.79
N LEU A 201 -7.10 12.94 3.55
CA LEU A 201 -6.90 14.34 3.21
C LEU A 201 -7.95 15.25 3.85
N ALA A 202 -9.21 14.82 3.94
CA ALA A 202 -10.26 15.57 4.62
C ALA A 202 -9.94 15.77 6.11
N GLN A 203 -9.50 14.70 6.79
CA GLN A 203 -9.10 14.77 8.20
C GLN A 203 -7.88 15.67 8.40
N PHE A 204 -6.87 15.54 7.53
CA PHE A 204 -5.65 16.35 7.57
C PHE A 204 -5.95 17.85 7.37
N LEU A 205 -6.79 18.19 6.39
CA LEU A 205 -7.20 19.58 6.14
C LEU A 205 -8.03 20.14 7.31
N SER A 206 -8.89 19.34 7.93
CA SER A 206 -9.64 19.75 9.13
C SER A 206 -8.71 20.14 10.28
N HIS A 207 -7.68 19.33 10.55
CA HIS A 207 -6.65 19.67 11.55
C HIS A 207 -5.88 20.94 11.19
N LEU A 208 -5.52 21.12 9.91
CA LEU A 208 -4.85 22.34 9.44
C LEU A 208 -5.74 23.58 9.54
N GLN A 209 -7.04 23.46 9.26
CA GLN A 209 -7.96 24.60 9.30
C GLN A 209 -8.08 25.16 10.72
N ILE A 210 -8.08 24.28 11.73
CA ILE A 210 -8.10 24.68 13.13
C ILE A 210 -6.74 25.26 13.56
N ALA A 211 -5.64 24.58 13.23
CA ALA A 211 -4.32 24.95 13.77
C ALA A 211 -3.56 26.02 12.96
N ARG A 212 -3.84 26.14 11.66
CA ARG A 212 -3.14 27.02 10.71
C ARG A 212 -4.14 27.64 9.70
N PRO A 213 -5.15 28.40 10.16
CA PRO A 213 -6.20 28.96 9.28
C PRO A 213 -5.65 29.89 8.19
N ALA A 214 -4.48 30.51 8.40
CA ALA A 214 -3.81 31.37 7.43
C ALA A 214 -3.39 30.64 6.14
N LEU A 215 -3.31 29.30 6.14
CA LEU A 215 -3.05 28.51 4.94
C LEU A 215 -4.24 28.44 3.99
N PHE A 216 -5.44 28.83 4.44
CA PHE A 216 -6.66 28.78 3.64
C PHE A 216 -6.96 30.16 3.06
N THR A 217 -7.36 30.20 1.79
CA THR A 217 -7.75 31.46 1.15
C THR A 217 -8.98 32.05 1.82
N GLN A 218 -9.06 33.38 1.92
CA GLN A 218 -10.21 34.06 2.51
C GLN A 218 -11.17 34.59 1.43
N PRO A 219 -12.49 34.37 1.56
CA PRO A 219 -13.14 33.61 2.62
C PRO A 219 -12.84 32.10 2.51
N SER A 220 -12.67 31.42 3.65
CA SER A 220 -12.37 29.98 3.73
C SER A 220 -13.62 29.12 3.44
N ALA A 221 -14.21 29.32 2.25
CA ALA A 221 -15.36 28.58 1.77
C ALA A 221 -14.91 27.45 0.82
N PRO A 222 -15.55 26.27 0.89
CA PRO A 222 -15.32 25.22 -0.08
C PRO A 222 -15.75 25.68 -1.48
N LEU A 223 -15.00 25.28 -2.50
CA LEU A 223 -15.38 25.41 -3.90
C LEU A 223 -15.95 24.07 -4.39
N THR A 224 -17.17 24.09 -4.88
CA THR A 224 -17.79 22.93 -5.55
C THR A 224 -17.17 22.71 -6.92
N ILE A 225 -16.82 21.47 -7.25
CA ILE A 225 -16.23 21.13 -8.55
C ILE A 225 -17.28 20.48 -9.46
N GLY A 226 -17.75 21.24 -10.45
CA GLY A 226 -18.75 20.78 -11.42
C GLY A 226 -20.10 20.47 -10.77
N ASP A 227 -20.87 19.57 -11.36
CA ASP A 227 -22.23 19.23 -10.88
C ASP A 227 -22.22 18.14 -9.79
N THR A 228 -21.03 17.74 -9.33
CA THR A 228 -20.85 16.78 -8.24
C THR A 228 -20.81 17.50 -6.90
N ALA A 229 -21.34 16.90 -5.83
CA ALA A 229 -21.21 17.37 -4.44
C ALA A 229 -19.77 17.31 -3.89
N ASP A 230 -18.77 17.31 -4.77
CA ASP A 230 -17.36 17.28 -4.43
C ASP A 230 -16.84 18.69 -4.22
N GLU A 231 -16.26 18.91 -3.05
CA GLU A 231 -15.71 20.19 -2.61
C GLU A 231 -14.19 20.14 -2.51
N ILE A 232 -13.56 21.30 -2.70
CA ILE A 232 -12.15 21.55 -2.37
C ILE A 232 -12.02 22.82 -1.55
N TYR A 233 -11.00 22.86 -0.71
CA TYR A 233 -10.65 24.02 0.11
C TYR A 233 -9.39 24.65 -0.49
N PRO A 234 -9.48 25.82 -1.15
CA PRO A 234 -8.30 26.44 -1.72
C PRO A 234 -7.35 26.88 -0.61
N THR A 235 -6.07 26.56 -0.80
CA THR A 235 -4.99 26.85 0.16
C THR A 235 -3.88 27.66 -0.50
N THR A 236 -3.01 28.26 0.30
CA THR A 236 -1.78 28.90 -0.17
C THR A 236 -0.68 27.87 -0.50
N ASP A 237 -0.81 26.62 -0.02
CA ASP A 237 0.11 25.53 -0.34
C ASP A 237 -0.27 24.86 -1.68
N PRO A 238 0.55 25.01 -2.74
CA PRO A 238 0.25 24.45 -4.05
C PRO A 238 0.16 22.91 -4.03
N THR A 239 0.86 22.25 -3.11
CA THR A 239 0.84 20.78 -2.98
C THR A 239 -0.52 20.32 -2.46
N LEU A 240 -1.08 20.98 -1.44
CA LEU A 240 -2.41 20.65 -0.92
C LEU A 240 -3.50 20.86 -1.98
N ASN A 241 -3.41 21.94 -2.76
CA ASN A 241 -4.32 22.17 -3.87
C ASN A 241 -4.21 21.09 -4.95
N PHE A 242 -2.97 20.70 -5.30
CA PHE A 242 -2.75 19.61 -6.23
C PHE A 242 -3.33 18.30 -5.74
N LEU A 243 -3.08 17.90 -4.48
CA LEU A 243 -3.54 16.62 -3.93
C LEU A 243 -5.07 16.53 -3.89
N GLN A 244 -5.75 17.62 -3.51
CA GLN A 244 -7.21 17.69 -3.55
C GLN A 244 -7.75 17.46 -4.98
N LEU A 245 -7.18 18.15 -5.97
CA LEU A 245 -7.57 18.00 -7.38
C LEU A 245 -7.19 16.64 -7.96
N ALA A 246 -6.05 16.07 -7.55
CA ALA A 246 -5.56 14.78 -7.99
C ALA A 246 -6.54 13.68 -7.59
N ILE A 247 -6.98 13.64 -6.33
CA ILE A 247 -7.96 12.67 -5.84
C ILE A 247 -9.26 12.73 -6.68
N ARG A 248 -9.79 13.94 -6.93
CA ARG A 248 -11.02 14.13 -7.71
C ARG A 248 -10.84 13.70 -9.16
N THR A 249 -9.67 13.98 -9.73
CA THR A 249 -9.34 13.59 -11.12
C THR A 249 -9.22 12.06 -11.24
N CYS A 250 -8.54 11.39 -10.32
CA CYS A 250 -8.44 9.93 -10.26
C CYS A 250 -9.81 9.27 -10.07
N GLN A 251 -10.67 9.83 -9.20
CA GLN A 251 -12.04 9.35 -9.01
C GLN A 251 -12.86 9.41 -10.31
N ARG A 252 -12.69 10.47 -11.11
CA ARG A 252 -13.34 10.60 -12.43
C ARG A 252 -12.71 9.71 -13.50
N GLY A 253 -11.41 9.40 -13.39
CA GLY A 253 -10.72 8.43 -14.24
C GLY A 253 -11.34 7.04 -14.17
N ASN A 254 -11.87 6.66 -13.00
CA ASN A 254 -12.65 5.43 -12.81
C ASN A 254 -14.11 5.55 -13.29
N GLY A 255 -14.44 6.59 -14.08
CA GLY A 255 -15.77 6.81 -14.64
C GLY A 255 -16.21 5.73 -15.62
N ARG A 256 -17.53 5.54 -15.75
CA ARG A 256 -18.16 4.46 -16.53
C ARG A 256 -18.22 4.71 -18.04
N THR A 257 -17.99 5.94 -18.52
CA THR A 257 -18.10 6.30 -19.94
C THR A 257 -16.75 6.69 -20.52
N ALA A 258 -16.55 6.41 -21.81
CA ALA A 258 -15.31 6.74 -22.52
C ALA A 258 -15.04 8.25 -22.57
N GLU A 259 -16.10 9.06 -22.61
CA GLU A 259 -16.02 10.52 -22.57
C GLU A 259 -15.44 11.01 -21.22
N HIS A 260 -15.99 10.53 -20.09
CA HIS A 260 -15.49 10.88 -18.76
C HIS A 260 -14.02 10.48 -18.57
N GLN A 261 -13.60 9.32 -19.10
CA GLN A 261 -12.22 8.87 -19.04
C GLN A 261 -11.27 9.77 -19.86
N ARG A 262 -11.71 10.19 -21.06
CA ARG A 262 -10.93 11.13 -21.89
C ARG A 262 -10.79 12.49 -21.22
N ASP A 263 -11.86 13.01 -20.64
CA ASP A 263 -11.84 14.30 -19.95
C ASP A 263 -11.00 14.27 -18.68
N ALA A 264 -11.11 13.21 -17.90
CA ALA A 264 -10.27 13.00 -16.72
C ALA A 264 -8.78 12.88 -17.10
N ARG A 265 -8.46 12.16 -18.19
CA ARG A 265 -7.10 12.09 -18.73
C ARG A 265 -6.57 13.47 -19.13
N ASN A 266 -7.35 14.26 -19.86
CA ASN A 266 -6.97 15.62 -20.26
C ASN A 266 -6.80 16.54 -19.03
N ALA A 267 -7.69 16.41 -18.03
CA ALA A 267 -7.59 17.13 -16.77
C ALA A 267 -6.32 16.77 -16.00
N TRP A 268 -5.95 15.49 -15.95
CA TRP A 268 -4.73 15.01 -15.30
C TRP A 268 -3.47 15.60 -15.95
N VAL A 269 -3.39 15.59 -17.28
CA VAL A 269 -2.25 16.17 -18.02
C VAL A 269 -2.11 17.67 -17.72
N ARG A 270 -3.24 18.41 -17.72
CA ARG A 270 -3.22 19.85 -17.36
C ARG A 270 -2.81 20.07 -15.91
N LEU A 271 -3.30 19.24 -14.99
CA LEU A 271 -2.98 19.31 -13.57
C LEU A 271 -1.48 19.11 -13.34
N CYS A 272 -0.90 18.04 -13.90
CA CYS A 272 0.53 17.77 -13.83
C CYS A 272 1.36 18.88 -14.49
N GLY A 273 0.95 19.35 -15.67
CA GLY A 273 1.64 20.45 -16.37
C GLY A 273 1.66 21.75 -15.56
N ARG A 274 0.61 22.03 -14.78
CA ARG A 274 0.53 23.24 -13.94
C ARG A 274 1.34 23.13 -12.64
N TYR A 275 1.24 22.01 -11.93
CA TYR A 275 1.80 21.87 -10.59
C TYR A 275 3.17 21.17 -10.60
N VAL A 276 3.24 20.01 -11.23
CA VAL A 276 4.41 19.12 -11.21
C VAL A 276 5.52 19.69 -12.12
N SER A 277 5.19 20.04 -13.37
CA SER A 277 6.20 20.52 -14.33
C SER A 277 6.75 21.91 -14.00
N ARG A 278 5.94 22.79 -13.39
CA ARG A 278 6.37 24.13 -12.97
C ARG A 278 7.11 24.14 -11.64
N GLY A 279 7.14 23.02 -10.92
CA GLY A 279 7.94 22.88 -9.70
C GLY A 279 7.37 23.57 -8.45
N ALA A 280 6.04 23.61 -8.28
CA ALA A 280 5.43 24.39 -7.19
C ALA A 280 5.44 23.63 -5.84
N GLY A 281 6.33 23.99 -4.91
CA GLY A 281 6.41 23.35 -3.59
C GLY A 281 6.88 21.88 -3.65
N ALA A 282 6.45 21.05 -2.70
CA ALA A 282 6.85 19.64 -2.63
C ALA A 282 6.43 18.81 -3.86
N VAL A 283 5.40 19.28 -4.58
CA VAL A 283 4.88 18.62 -5.79
C VAL A 283 5.85 18.66 -6.98
N GLY A 284 6.85 19.56 -6.94
CA GLY A 284 7.86 19.71 -7.96
C GLY A 284 9.00 18.69 -7.89
N SER A 285 9.07 17.93 -6.80
CA SER A 285 10.14 16.96 -6.54
C SER A 285 10.18 15.84 -7.58
N GLN A 286 11.35 15.23 -7.74
CA GLN A 286 11.52 14.09 -8.66
C GLN A 286 10.64 12.91 -8.26
N ALA A 287 10.55 12.61 -6.96
CA ALA A 287 9.67 11.57 -6.44
C ALA A 287 8.19 11.82 -6.80
N MET A 288 7.72 13.08 -6.74
CA MET A 288 6.36 13.40 -7.16
C MET A 288 6.16 13.28 -8.67
N LYS A 289 7.16 13.62 -9.49
CA LYS A 289 7.10 13.41 -10.95
C LYS A 289 6.91 11.94 -11.29
N GLU A 290 7.67 11.06 -10.63
CA GLU A 290 7.58 9.62 -10.79
C GLU A 290 6.23 9.08 -10.31
N ALA A 291 5.76 9.53 -9.13
CA ALA A 291 4.44 9.19 -8.63
C ALA A 291 3.31 9.64 -9.57
N ALA A 292 3.38 10.87 -10.09
CA ALA A 292 2.38 11.39 -11.02
C ALA A 292 2.39 10.63 -12.36
N ALA A 293 3.55 10.17 -12.82
CA ALA A 293 3.64 9.29 -13.99
C ALA A 293 3.02 7.92 -13.71
N ALA A 294 3.27 7.33 -12.53
CA ALA A 294 2.66 6.08 -12.11
C ALA A 294 1.12 6.17 -12.03
N LEU A 295 0.60 7.22 -11.40
CA LEU A 295 -0.85 7.50 -11.35
C LEU A 295 -1.43 7.78 -12.75
N GLY A 296 -0.67 8.45 -13.61
CA GLY A 296 -0.99 8.68 -15.02
C GLY A 296 -1.24 7.39 -15.79
N LYS A 297 -0.38 6.40 -15.57
CA LYS A 297 -0.50 5.06 -16.14
C LYS A 297 -1.69 4.31 -15.54
N GLU A 298 -1.79 4.28 -14.21
CA GLU A 298 -2.77 3.48 -13.47
C GLU A 298 -4.22 3.92 -13.75
N TYR A 299 -4.51 5.22 -13.64
CA TYR A 299 -5.89 5.72 -13.74
C TYR A 299 -6.31 6.14 -15.14
N PHE A 300 -5.36 6.42 -16.04
CA PHE A 300 -5.66 7.07 -17.32
C PHE A 300 -4.99 6.42 -18.53
N GLY A 301 -4.25 5.32 -18.34
CA GLY A 301 -3.55 4.62 -19.42
C GLY A 301 -2.51 5.49 -20.13
N ILE A 302 -2.00 6.55 -19.49
CA ILE A 302 -0.97 7.40 -20.07
C ILE A 302 0.35 6.63 -19.98
N GLN A 303 0.92 6.27 -21.13
CA GLN A 303 2.26 5.71 -21.12
C GLN A 303 3.27 6.77 -20.66
N PRO A 304 4.18 6.43 -19.74
CA PRO A 304 5.24 7.34 -19.36
C PRO A 304 6.02 7.73 -20.62
N ALA A 305 6.35 9.01 -20.75
CA ALA A 305 7.26 9.45 -21.79
C ALA A 305 8.54 8.62 -21.64
N ARG A 306 9.00 7.98 -22.73
CA ARG A 306 10.27 7.24 -22.72
C ARG A 306 11.30 8.17 -22.11
N SER A 307 11.92 7.73 -21.01
CA SER A 307 13.05 8.42 -20.42
C SER A 307 13.96 8.84 -21.55
N GLN A 308 14.22 10.15 -21.69
CA GLN A 308 15.22 10.63 -22.64
C GLN A 308 16.45 9.75 -22.47
N VAL A 309 16.74 8.96 -23.49
CA VAL A 309 18.01 8.25 -23.59
C VAL A 309 19.08 9.32 -23.38
N ASN A 310 20.05 9.06 -22.50
CA ASN A 310 21.11 10.01 -22.19
C ASN A 310 21.62 10.62 -23.50
N PRO A 311 21.65 11.95 -23.68
CA PRO A 311 22.09 12.57 -24.93
C PRO A 311 23.48 12.08 -25.36
N LEU A 312 24.34 11.74 -24.40
CA LEU A 312 25.65 11.12 -24.61
C LEU A 312 25.54 9.73 -25.26
N GLN A 313 24.54 8.94 -24.88
CA GLN A 313 24.31 7.60 -25.41
C GLN A 313 23.69 7.63 -26.82
N GLU A 314 22.82 8.61 -27.11
CA GLU A 314 22.37 8.89 -28.48
C GLU A 314 23.53 9.36 -29.36
N MET A 315 24.38 10.27 -28.87
CA MET A 315 25.58 10.70 -29.58
C MET A 315 26.56 9.54 -29.81
N MET A 316 26.81 8.70 -28.81
CA MET A 316 27.67 7.51 -28.97
C MET A 316 27.05 6.47 -29.91
N SER A 317 25.74 6.25 -29.90
CA SER A 317 25.08 5.38 -30.89
C SER A 317 25.11 5.94 -32.30
N SER A 318 25.06 7.27 -32.45
CA SER A 318 25.17 7.95 -33.74
C SER A 318 26.62 8.04 -34.22
N PHE A 319 27.61 7.94 -33.32
CA PHE A 319 29.04 7.92 -33.65
C PHE A 319 29.55 6.50 -33.93
N PHE A 320 29.02 5.47 -33.25
CA PHE A 320 29.48 4.08 -33.39
C PHE A 320 28.56 3.21 -34.26
N GLY A 321 27.33 3.64 -34.55
CA GLY A 321 26.36 2.92 -35.40
C GLY A 321 26.36 3.42 -36.85
N GLY A 322 27.49 3.30 -37.54
CA GLY A 322 27.61 3.65 -38.96
C GLY A 322 26.87 2.68 -39.87
N GLY A 323 25.76 3.13 -40.48
CA GLY A 323 25.12 2.51 -41.64
C GLY A 323 25.06 3.51 -42.79
N ALA A 324 25.63 3.15 -43.94
CA ALA A 324 25.93 4.00 -45.09
C ALA A 324 24.74 4.81 -45.66
N PRO A 325 24.97 5.99 -46.28
CA PRO A 325 23.94 6.72 -46.99
C PRO A 325 23.69 6.09 -48.37
N ALA A 326 22.43 5.76 -48.68
CA ALA A 326 21.99 5.52 -50.04
C ALA A 326 21.84 6.87 -50.78
N PRO A 327 22.17 6.96 -52.08
CA PRO A 327 22.26 8.23 -52.78
C PRO A 327 20.89 8.82 -53.11
N ALA A 328 20.87 10.16 -53.12
CA ALA A 328 19.72 10.99 -53.43
C ALA A 328 19.29 10.89 -54.91
N ALA A 329 17.98 10.91 -55.15
CA ALA A 329 17.39 11.21 -56.45
C ALA A 329 16.45 12.42 -56.34
N LEU A 330 16.66 13.40 -57.22
CA LEU A 330 15.96 14.68 -57.35
C LEU A 330 14.52 14.51 -57.90
N PRO A 331 13.66 15.55 -57.76
CA PRO A 331 12.21 15.41 -57.86
C PRO A 331 11.68 15.68 -59.27
N SER A 332 10.56 15.04 -59.62
CA SER A 332 9.71 15.42 -60.76
C SER A 332 8.23 15.29 -60.44
N THR A 333 7.52 16.40 -60.65
CA THR A 333 6.07 16.61 -60.52
C THR A 333 5.26 15.99 -61.68
N PRO A 334 3.91 15.91 -61.59
CA PRO A 334 3.12 14.75 -62.01
C PRO A 334 2.47 14.89 -63.40
N ARG A 335 2.06 13.77 -64.02
CA ARG A 335 1.10 13.74 -65.13
C ARG A 335 0.32 12.42 -65.25
N ILE A 336 -0.99 12.52 -64.94
CA ILE A 336 -2.18 12.14 -65.71
C ILE A 336 -2.15 10.91 -66.66
N ALA A 337 -3.12 10.02 -66.40
CA ALA A 337 -3.93 9.16 -67.28
C ALA A 337 -3.31 8.02 -68.11
N GLY A 338 -4.04 6.91 -68.13
CA GLY A 338 -4.22 6.13 -69.36
C GLY A 338 -4.13 4.62 -69.20
N GLY A 339 -5.28 4.01 -68.90
CA GLY A 339 -5.84 2.87 -69.65
C GLY A 339 -5.01 1.61 -69.92
N GLY A 340 -5.58 0.47 -69.52
CA GLY A 340 -5.69 -0.67 -70.44
C GLY A 340 -5.30 -2.05 -69.89
N ARG A 341 -6.34 -2.89 -69.73
CA ARG A 341 -6.45 -4.33 -70.11
C ARG A 341 -5.27 -5.25 -69.73
N GLY A 342 -5.46 -6.38 -69.07
CA GLY A 342 -6.64 -7.16 -68.76
C GLY A 342 -6.25 -8.62 -68.47
N ARG A 343 -7.28 -9.45 -68.21
CA ARG A 343 -7.28 -10.92 -68.03
C ARG A 343 -6.56 -11.44 -66.78
N GLY A 344 -7.18 -12.25 -65.92
CA GLY A 344 -8.52 -12.80 -65.95
C GLY A 344 -8.68 -13.90 -64.89
N ARG A 345 -9.95 -14.23 -64.62
CA ARG A 345 -10.52 -15.47 -64.05
C ARG A 345 -10.01 -15.93 -62.67
N LEU A 346 -10.79 -16.55 -61.79
CA LEU A 346 -12.22 -16.87 -61.59
C LEU A 346 -12.23 -17.61 -60.24
N GLY A 347 -13.32 -17.55 -59.48
CA GLY A 347 -13.55 -18.37 -58.29
C GLY A 347 -14.12 -17.52 -57.15
N ALA A 348 -15.35 -17.01 -57.29
CA ALA A 348 -16.60 -17.73 -57.00
C ALA A 348 -16.79 -17.97 -55.48
N ALA A 349 -17.69 -17.12 -54.96
CA ALA A 349 -18.42 -17.14 -53.69
C ALA A 349 -19.30 -18.43 -53.55
N PRO A 350 -20.15 -18.65 -52.53
CA PRO A 350 -20.96 -17.64 -51.84
C PRO A 350 -21.14 -17.80 -50.32
N GLY A 351 -21.54 -16.68 -49.71
CA GLY A 351 -22.17 -16.67 -48.39
C GLY A 351 -23.67 -16.97 -48.48
N SER A 352 -24.18 -17.41 -47.32
CA SER A 352 -25.49 -17.15 -46.70
C SER A 352 -26.76 -17.47 -47.51
N PRO A 353 -27.84 -17.92 -46.83
CA PRO A 353 -28.79 -16.90 -46.38
C PRO A 353 -29.52 -17.20 -45.06
N SER A 354 -30.06 -16.09 -44.54
CA SER A 354 -31.11 -15.95 -43.55
C SER A 354 -32.39 -16.71 -43.92
N ALA A 355 -33.13 -17.17 -42.91
CA ALA A 355 -34.52 -17.60 -43.01
C ALA A 355 -35.31 -17.04 -41.82
N LEU A 356 -36.34 -16.23 -42.11
CA LEU A 356 -37.64 -16.20 -41.43
C LEU A 356 -38.64 -15.57 -42.41
N ASP A 357 -39.73 -16.33 -42.61
CA ASP A 357 -40.98 -16.12 -43.36
C ASP A 357 -40.98 -15.97 -44.88
#